data_AF-E4YYF2-F1
#
_entry.id   AF-E4YYF2-F1
#
_cell.length_a   1.000
_cell.length_b   1.000
_cell.length_c   1.000
_cell.angle_alpha   90.00
_cell.angle_beta   90.00
_cell.angle_gamma   90.00
#
_symmetry.space_group_name_H-M   'P 1'
#
loop_
_entity.id
_entity.type
_entity.pdbx_description
1 polymer ?
#
loop_
_entity_poly.entity_id
_entity_poly.type
_entity_poly.pdbx_seq_one_letter_code
_entity_poly.pdbx_strand_id
1 'polypeptide(L)'
;MPLVEHVDLRQTNISSATGIHRFPNLITLNIEECPFSFTEDFRGYLASQNKNVQLINNIAVTFDEQNFKPPKKNKKEDKKK
;
A
#
# COMPACT_ATOMS: atom_id res chain seq x y z
N MET A 1 8.60 11.08 -16.82
CA MET A 1 8.15 10.30 -15.62
C MET A 1 7.47 9.03 -16.11
N PRO A 2 7.55 7.90 -15.38
CA PRO A 2 6.92 6.66 -15.81
C PRO A 2 5.39 6.79 -15.81
N LEU A 3 4.77 6.48 -16.94
CA LEU A 3 3.32 6.50 -17.18
C LEU A 3 2.65 5.18 -16.77
N VAL A 4 3.08 4.59 -15.66
CA VAL A 4 2.59 3.26 -15.26
C VAL A 4 1.22 3.41 -14.62
N GLU A 5 0.19 2.89 -15.30
CA GLU A 5 -1.21 2.90 -14.85
C GLU A 5 -1.62 1.60 -14.16
N HIS A 6 -0.97 0.48 -14.51
CA HIS A 6 -1.26 -0.84 -14.00
C HIS A 6 0.02 -1.52 -13.52
N VAL A 7 -0.02 -2.05 -12.30
CA VAL A 7 1.07 -2.84 -11.71
C VAL A 7 0.50 -4.16 -11.22
N ASP A 8 1.07 -5.25 -11.72
CA ASP A 8 0.76 -6.61 -11.27
C ASP A 8 2.01 -7.21 -10.63
N LEU A 9 1.90 -7.52 -9.34
CA LEU A 9 2.94 -8.12 -8.51
C LEU A 9 2.42 -9.40 -7.85
N ARG A 10 1.35 -10.02 -8.35
CA ARG A 10 0.81 -11.26 -7.78
C ARG A 10 1.88 -12.34 -7.68
N GLN A 11 1.81 -13.13 -6.61
CA GLN A 11 2.73 -14.25 -6.37
C GLN A 11 4.22 -13.86 -6.34
N THR A 12 4.52 -12.60 -6.03
CA THR A 12 5.90 -12.14 -5.85
C THR A 12 6.27 -12.13 -4.37
N ASN A 13 7.56 -12.33 -4.09
CA ASN A 13 8.09 -12.30 -2.72
C ASN A 13 8.33 -10.86 -2.23
N ILE A 14 7.33 -9.98 -2.36
CA ILE A 14 7.41 -8.61 -1.85
C ILE A 14 6.95 -8.57 -0.40
N SER A 15 7.79 -8.00 0.46
CA SER A 15 7.51 -7.78 1.87
C SER A 15 7.15 -6.33 2.20
N SER A 16 7.26 -5.42 1.22
CA SER A 16 6.97 -4.00 1.36
C SER A 16 6.56 -3.38 0.03
N ALA A 17 5.65 -2.42 0.07
CA ALA A 17 5.27 -1.57 -1.08
C ALA A 17 5.78 -0.12 -0.95
N THR A 18 6.83 0.10 -0.15
CA THR A 18 7.51 1.39 -0.02
C THR A 18 8.05 1.85 -1.37
N GLY A 19 7.40 2.84 -1.99
CA GLY A 19 7.78 3.34 -3.31
C GLY A 19 6.62 3.45 -4.30
N ILE A 20 5.44 2.90 -3.97
CA ILE A 20 4.24 2.97 -4.82
C ILE A 20 3.82 4.42 -5.17
N HIS A 21 4.15 5.38 -4.30
CA HIS A 21 3.94 6.83 -4.52
C HIS A 21 4.74 7.41 -5.69
N ARG A 22 5.75 6.70 -6.20
CA ARG A 22 6.57 7.14 -7.33
C ARG A 22 5.86 7.00 -8.69
N PHE A 23 4.70 6.34 -8.71
CA PHE A 23 3.88 6.13 -9.90
C PHE A 23 2.63 7.02 -9.82
N PRO A 24 2.73 8.30 -10.23
CA PRO A 24 1.64 9.26 -10.04
C PRO A 24 0.39 8.93 -10.86
N ASN A 25 0.49 8.10 -11.90
CA ASN A 25 -0.64 7.71 -12.73
C ASN A 25 -1.16 6.31 -12.43
N LEU A 26 -0.72 5.68 -11.33
CA LEU A 26 -1.12 4.32 -11.01
C LEU A 26 -2.61 4.27 -10.64
N ILE A 27 -3.38 3.50 -11.41
CA ILE A 27 -4.83 3.31 -11.23
C ILE A 27 -5.12 1.94 -10.61
N THR A 28 -4.41 0.90 -11.06
CA THR A 28 -4.63 -0.48 -10.63
C THR A 28 -3.36 -1.11 -10.06
N LEU A 29 -3.51 -1.77 -8.91
CA LEU A 29 -2.44 -2.50 -8.25
C LEU A 29 -2.92 -3.89 -7.81
N ASN A 30 -2.29 -4.95 -8.33
CA ASN A 30 -2.57 -6.33 -7.92
C ASN A 30 -1.37 -6.88 -7.15
N ILE A 31 -1.59 -7.33 -5.92
CA ILE A 31 -0.56 -7.84 -5.01
C ILE A 31 -1.03 -9.09 -4.25
N GLU A 32 -1.98 -9.84 -4.81
CA GLU A 32 -2.44 -11.10 -4.20
C GLU A 32 -1.30 -12.11 -4.05
N GLU A 33 -1.40 -12.96 -3.03
CA GLU A 33 -0.42 -14.02 -2.76
C GLU A 33 1.01 -13.50 -2.54
N CYS A 34 1.12 -12.27 -2.00
CA CYS A 34 2.40 -11.68 -1.58
C CYS A 34 2.50 -11.68 -0.06
N PRO A 35 3.69 -11.87 0.55
CA PRO A 35 3.89 -11.72 2.00
C PRO A 35 3.29 -10.43 2.56
N PHE A 36 3.43 -9.32 1.82
CA PHE A 36 2.86 -8.03 2.19
C PHE A 36 1.31 -8.01 2.25
N SER A 37 0.63 -8.75 1.38
CA SER A 37 -0.85 -8.80 1.35
C SER A 37 -1.47 -9.52 2.56
N PHE A 38 -0.67 -10.25 3.33
CA PHE A 38 -1.12 -10.89 4.58
C PHE A 38 -0.98 -9.97 5.80
N THR A 39 -0.42 -8.77 5.64
CA THR A 39 -0.32 -7.80 6.72
C THR A 39 -1.67 -7.13 6.98
N GLU A 40 -1.98 -6.86 8.25
CA GLU A 40 -3.18 -6.09 8.60
C GLU A 40 -3.14 -4.71 7.93
N ASP A 41 -4.31 -4.24 7.48
CA ASP A 41 -4.50 -2.94 6.85
C ASP A 41 -3.64 -2.65 5.60
N PHE A 42 -3.08 -3.67 4.95
CA PHE A 42 -2.21 -3.49 3.78
C PHE A 42 -2.86 -2.63 2.67
N ARG A 43 -4.18 -2.80 2.47
CA ARG A 43 -4.96 -2.06 1.47
C ARG A 43 -5.02 -0.57 1.81
N GLY A 44 -5.37 -0.25 3.05
CA GLY A 44 -5.38 1.13 3.55
C GLY A 44 -4.00 1.77 3.47
N TYR A 45 -2.94 1.01 3.82
CA TYR A 45 -1.57 1.49 3.66
C TYR A 45 -1.27 1.86 2.19
N LEU A 46 -1.54 0.96 1.23
CA LEU A 46 -1.31 1.21 -0.19
C LEU A 46 -2.09 2.42 -0.72
N ALA A 47 -3.39 2.45 -0.43
CA ALA A 47 -4.28 3.53 -0.84
C ALA A 47 -3.86 4.89 -0.25
N SER A 48 -3.35 4.91 0.99
CA SER A 48 -2.84 6.13 1.63
C SER A 48 -1.55 6.64 0.97
N GLN A 49 -0.69 5.74 0.47
CA GLN A 49 0.58 6.09 -0.16
C GLN A 49 0.41 6.61 -1.59
N ASN A 50 -0.62 6.18 -2.31
CA ASN A 50 -0.89 6.63 -3.66
C ASN A 50 -2.39 6.91 -3.86
N LYS A 51 -2.75 8.19 -3.78
CA LYS A 51 -4.14 8.68 -3.85
C LYS A 51 -4.81 8.47 -5.21
N ASN A 52 -4.02 8.17 -6.25
CA ASN A 52 -4.55 7.95 -7.60
C ASN A 52 -4.97 6.51 -7.83
N VAL A 53 -4.58 5.58 -6.94
CA VAL A 53 -5.00 4.18 -7.03
C VAL A 53 -6.50 4.08 -6.76
N GLN A 54 -7.21 3.50 -7.73
CA GLN A 54 -8.65 3.27 -7.68
C GLN A 54 -8.98 1.80 -7.41
N LEU A 55 -8.10 0.89 -7.80
CA LEU A 55 -8.31 -0.56 -7.69
C LEU A 55 -7.10 -1.24 -7.03
N ILE A 56 -7.36 -2.00 -5.96
CA ILE A 56 -6.39 -2.90 -5.33
C ILE A 56 -6.96 -4.32 -5.38
N ASN A 57 -6.24 -5.25 -5.99
CA ASN A 57 -6.68 -6.64 -6.20
C ASN A 57 -8.08 -6.71 -6.85
N ASN A 58 -8.27 -5.91 -7.90
CA ASN A 58 -9.57 -5.72 -8.59
C ASN A 58 -10.74 -5.25 -7.72
N ILE A 59 -10.48 -4.76 -6.50
CA ILE A 59 -11.51 -4.20 -5.62
C ILE A 59 -11.32 -2.69 -5.55
N ALA A 60 -12.44 -1.95 -5.67
CA ALA A 60 -12.44 -0.50 -5.54
C ALA A 60 -11.88 -0.06 -4.18
N VAL A 61 -10.99 0.92 -4.23
CA VAL A 61 -10.46 1.59 -3.04
C VAL A 61 -11.52 2.53 -2.49
N THR A 62 -11.81 2.42 -1.20
CA THR A 62 -12.79 3.30 -0.54
C THR A 62 -12.17 4.61 -0.07
N PHE A 63 -13.02 5.60 0.23
CA PHE A 63 -12.57 6.87 0.81
C PHE A 63 -11.85 6.67 2.16
N ASP A 64 -12.30 5.73 2.98
CA ASP A 64 -11.68 5.42 4.28
C ASP A 64 -10.28 4.82 4.08
N GLU A 65 -10.12 3.92 3.11
CA GLU A 65 -8.81 3.34 2.76
C GLU A 65 -7.84 4.41 2.26
N GLN A 66 -8.30 5.35 1.41
CA GLN A 66 -7.45 6.46 0.99
C GLN A 66 -7.02 7.33 2.17
N ASN A 67 -7.89 7.56 3.16
CA ASN A 67 -7.58 8.39 4.33
C ASN A 67 -7.01 7.61 5.51
N PHE A 68 -6.64 6.35 5.29
CA PHE A 68 -6.04 5.50 6.30
C PHE A 68 -4.79 6.15 6.90
N LYS A 69 -4.77 6.21 8.23
CA LYS A 69 -3.59 6.60 9.00
C LYS A 69 -3.10 5.34 9.70
N PRO A 70 -1.94 4.78 9.30
CA PRO A 70 -1.42 3.62 10.01
C PRO A 70 -1.29 3.96 11.50
N PRO A 71 -1.62 3.01 12.38
CA PRO A 71 -1.49 3.22 13.82
C PRO A 71 -0.07 3.71 14.10
N LYS A 72 0.04 4.88 14.74
CA LYS A 72 1.34 5.39 15.18
C LYS A 72 1.90 4.33 16.12
N LYS A 73 2.94 3.61 15.70
CA LYS A 73 3.77 2.85 16.63
C LYS A 73 4.20 3.85 17.68
N ASN A 74 3.61 3.79 18.88
CA ASN A 74 4.13 4.51 20.02
C ASN A 74 5.57 4.03 20.19
N LYS A 75 6.54 4.86 19.79
CA LYS A 75 7.89 4.79 20.33
C LYS A 75 7.80 5.14 21.81
N LYS A 76 7.29 4.22 22.63
CA LYS A 76 7.58 4.25 24.06
C LYS A 76 8.99 3.72 24.23
N GLU A 77 9.91 4.69 24.26
CA GLU A 77 11.10 4.72 25.10
C GLU A 77 11.79 3.39 25.37
N ASP A 78 12.71 3.03 24.49
CA ASP A 78 13.97 2.42 24.92
C ASP A 78 14.88 3.56 25.44
N LYS A 79 14.57 4.07 26.63
CA LYS A 79 15.46 4.94 27.41
C LYS A 79 15.26 4.69 28.90
N LYS A 80 16.25 3.99 29.47
CA LYS A 80 16.68 3.85 30.88
C LYS A 80 16.63 2.37 31.30
N LYS A 81 17.65 1.81 31.92
CA LYS A 81 19.02 2.24 32.25
C LYS A 81 19.74 0.98 32.73
#